data_AF-A0A7V7ZL03-F1
#
_entry.id   AF-A0A7V7ZL03-F1
#
_cell.length_a   1.000
_cell.length_b   1.000
_cell.length_c   1.000
_cell.angle_alpha   90.00
_cell.angle_beta   90.00
_cell.angle_gamma   90.00
#
_symmetry.space_group_name_H-M   'P 1'
#
loop_
_entity.id
_entity.type
_entity.pdbx_description
1 polymer ?
#
loop_
_entity_poly.entity_id
_entity_poly.type
_entity_poly.pdbx_seq_one_letter_code
_entity_poly.pdbx_strand_id
1 'polypeptide(L)'
;MHGFLNIDKPAGMTSHDVVARLRRLARQKRVGHAGTLDPAATGVLVVALGQATRLIEYVQDETRKSYRATVRLGATTTTDDAEGEVGVVRPVPALAQADLAQALAPFQGHIQQVPPMYSALHHEGQRLYDLARAGVTLDLPARPVVIYQIDLVELRLPDVVLDITCGKGTYIRSIARDLGAALGCGAHLAALRRTAVGTFVVAQAATLEALEQGQPALAEVLLPAEHAVRDWPAVALDAEQAAFVRNGRPLLLPDAPAGERARAHGPGGELLATLQLQDGRWQPTKVFQWDA
;
A
#
# COMPACT_ATOMS: atom_id res chain seq x y z
N MET A 1 11.09 13.34 -16.16
CA MET A 1 9.81 13.29 -15.41
C MET A 1 10.02 12.56 -14.09
N HIS A 2 9.74 13.23 -12.98
CA HIS A 2 9.94 12.72 -11.63
C HIS A 2 8.73 13.03 -10.76
N GLY A 3 8.10 12.00 -10.18
CA GLY A 3 6.89 12.20 -9.40
C GLY A 3 6.15 10.90 -9.14
N PHE A 4 4.94 11.04 -8.63
CA PHE A 4 4.03 9.93 -8.35
C PHE A 4 2.78 10.01 -9.22
N LEU A 5 2.27 8.86 -9.60
CA LEU A 5 0.98 8.68 -10.24
C LEU A 5 0.07 7.89 -9.30
N ASN A 6 -1.15 8.39 -9.13
CA ASN A 6 -2.22 7.68 -8.45
C ASN A 6 -3.03 6.91 -9.50
N ILE A 7 -2.90 5.59 -9.55
CA ILE A 7 -3.51 4.77 -10.60
C ILE A 7 -4.67 3.95 -10.03
N ASP A 8 -5.82 3.97 -10.68
CA ASP A 8 -6.88 3.01 -10.40
C ASP A 8 -6.56 1.71 -11.17
N LYS A 9 -5.93 0.76 -10.47
CA LYS A 9 -5.54 -0.53 -11.06
C LYS A 9 -6.81 -1.30 -11.45
N PRO A 10 -6.98 -1.69 -12.72
CA PRO A 10 -8.08 -2.57 -13.10
C PRO A 10 -7.86 -3.99 -12.56
N ALA A 11 -8.93 -4.78 -12.51
CA ALA A 11 -8.86 -6.21 -12.19
C ALA A 11 -8.13 -6.98 -13.30
N GLY A 12 -7.60 -8.16 -12.97
CA GLY A 12 -6.96 -9.07 -13.93
C GLY A 12 -5.54 -8.66 -14.36
N MET A 13 -4.96 -7.62 -13.73
CA MET A 13 -3.60 -7.15 -14.01
C MET A 13 -2.75 -7.21 -12.75
N THR A 14 -1.50 -7.68 -12.86
CA THR A 14 -0.56 -7.57 -11.74
C THR A 14 -0.13 -6.11 -11.56
N SER A 15 0.37 -5.77 -10.37
CA SER A 15 0.97 -4.45 -10.14
C SER A 15 2.18 -4.18 -11.05
N HIS A 16 2.91 -5.24 -11.43
CA HIS A 16 4.07 -5.15 -12.32
C HIS A 16 3.67 -4.85 -13.77
N ASP A 17 2.54 -5.40 -14.24
CA ASP A 17 2.01 -5.10 -15.57
C ASP A 17 1.69 -3.62 -15.72
N VAL A 18 1.01 -3.03 -14.73
CA VAL A 18 0.71 -1.59 -14.71
C VAL A 18 1.98 -0.76 -14.74
N VAL A 19 2.99 -1.13 -13.95
CA VAL A 19 4.31 -0.48 -13.97
C VAL A 19 4.95 -0.59 -15.37
N ALA A 20 4.87 -1.74 -16.04
CA ALA A 20 5.43 -1.93 -17.37
C ALA A 20 4.74 -1.05 -18.42
N ARG A 21 3.41 -0.90 -18.34
CA ARG A 21 2.66 -0.03 -19.25
C ARG A 21 3.01 1.45 -19.04
N LEU A 22 2.99 1.92 -17.79
CA LEU A 22 3.35 3.30 -17.45
C LEU A 22 4.80 3.63 -17.79
N ARG A 23 5.72 2.66 -17.65
CA ARG A 23 7.12 2.82 -18.09
C ARG A 23 7.23 3.15 -19.58
N ARG A 24 6.44 2.48 -20.42
CA ARG A 24 6.37 2.72 -21.87
C ARG A 24 5.72 4.07 -22.17
N LEU A 25 4.58 4.36 -21.56
CA LEU A 25 3.85 5.63 -21.74
C LEU A 25 4.71 6.84 -21.34
N ALA A 26 5.36 6.77 -20.18
CA ALA A 26 6.20 7.85 -19.65
C ALA A 26 7.57 7.96 -20.33
N ARG A 27 7.94 6.99 -21.19
CA ARG A 27 9.28 6.83 -21.77
C ARG A 27 10.39 6.93 -20.71
N GLN A 28 10.12 6.39 -19.51
CA GLN A 28 10.96 6.54 -18.33
C GLN A 28 11.59 5.20 -17.98
N LYS A 29 12.91 5.13 -17.80
CA LYS A 29 13.59 3.87 -17.45
C LYS A 29 13.34 3.45 -16.02
N ARG A 30 13.26 4.38 -15.08
CA ARG A 30 13.15 4.09 -13.64
C ARG A 30 11.70 4.27 -13.18
N VAL A 31 10.99 3.16 -12.97
CA VAL A 31 9.59 3.13 -12.52
C VAL A 31 9.40 2.00 -11.51
N GLY A 32 8.65 2.25 -10.44
CA GLY A 32 8.30 1.28 -9.40
C GLY A 32 6.98 1.63 -8.73
N HIS A 33 6.45 0.76 -7.85
CA HIS A 33 5.17 0.99 -7.17
C HIS A 33 5.30 0.89 -5.65
N ALA A 34 4.42 1.60 -4.92
CA ALA A 34 4.43 1.67 -3.45
C ALA A 34 3.41 0.72 -2.80
N GLY A 35 3.54 -0.56 -3.11
CA GLY A 35 2.77 -1.63 -2.47
C GLY A 35 1.93 -2.41 -3.47
N THR A 36 2.12 -3.72 -3.47
CA THR A 36 1.45 -4.65 -4.37
C THR A 36 -0.06 -4.67 -4.11
N LEU A 37 -0.81 -4.85 -5.19
CA LEU A 37 -2.18 -5.37 -5.19
C LEU A 37 -2.20 -6.69 -5.94
N ASP A 38 -2.94 -7.64 -5.39
CA ASP A 38 -3.22 -8.93 -6.03
C ASP A 38 -3.91 -8.71 -7.40
N PRO A 39 -3.79 -9.64 -8.36
CA PRO A 39 -4.31 -9.46 -9.72
C PRO A 39 -5.82 -9.15 -9.76
N ALA A 40 -6.62 -9.90 -9.00
CA ALA A 40 -8.07 -9.69 -8.89
C ALA A 40 -8.46 -8.39 -8.18
N ALA A 41 -7.59 -7.84 -7.32
CA ALA A 41 -7.89 -6.61 -6.59
C ALA A 41 -7.89 -5.38 -7.52
N THR A 42 -8.64 -4.34 -7.17
CA THR A 42 -8.69 -3.06 -7.90
C THR A 42 -8.33 -1.87 -7.03
N GLY A 43 -8.29 -0.67 -7.60
CA GLY A 43 -8.14 0.57 -6.84
C GLY A 43 -6.71 1.09 -6.80
N VAL A 44 -6.43 1.92 -5.81
CA VAL A 44 -5.23 2.74 -5.72
C VAL A 44 -3.94 1.92 -5.80
N LEU A 45 -3.17 2.14 -6.86
CA LEU A 45 -1.79 1.71 -7.03
C LEU A 45 -0.92 2.95 -7.23
N VAL A 46 -0.13 3.28 -6.22
CA VAL A 46 0.79 4.42 -6.28
C VAL A 46 2.05 4.03 -7.05
N VAL A 47 2.32 4.70 -8.17
CA VAL A 47 3.44 4.42 -9.07
C VAL A 47 4.40 5.61 -9.08
N ALA A 48 5.68 5.37 -8.86
CA ALA A 48 6.71 6.42 -8.86
C ALA A 48 7.53 6.40 -10.15
N LEU A 49 7.82 7.59 -10.68
CA LEU A 49 8.63 7.81 -11.88
C LEU A 49 9.97 8.47 -11.54
N GLY A 50 11.05 7.98 -12.16
CA GLY A 50 12.38 8.54 -12.04
C GLY A 50 12.92 8.52 -10.61
N GLN A 51 13.50 9.64 -10.16
CA GLN A 51 14.09 9.73 -8.82
C GLN A 51 13.08 9.63 -7.68
N ALA A 52 11.78 9.89 -7.94
CA ALA A 52 10.72 9.71 -6.95
C ALA A 52 10.59 8.24 -6.48
N THR A 53 11.07 7.27 -7.26
CA THR A 53 11.13 5.86 -6.82
C THR A 53 11.93 5.66 -5.53
N ARG A 54 12.84 6.58 -5.19
CA ARG A 54 13.58 6.54 -3.92
C ARG A 54 12.68 6.82 -2.72
N LEU A 55 11.53 7.48 -2.92
CA LEU A 55 10.57 7.83 -1.87
C LEU A 55 9.47 6.76 -1.69
N ILE A 56 9.53 5.66 -2.44
CA ILE A 56 8.54 4.57 -2.37
C ILE A 56 8.42 4.00 -0.94
N GLU A 57 9.54 3.84 -0.23
CA GLU A 57 9.54 3.25 1.11
C GLU A 57 8.69 4.04 2.10
N TYR A 58 8.71 5.38 2.03
CA TYR A 58 7.90 6.22 2.92
C TYR A 58 6.41 6.06 2.65
N VAL A 59 6.02 5.91 1.38
CA VAL A 59 4.64 5.58 1.03
C VAL A 59 4.26 4.18 1.53
N GLN A 60 5.16 3.20 1.45
CA GLN A 60 4.87 1.82 1.86
C GLN A 60 4.79 1.64 3.38
N ASP A 61 5.68 2.30 4.13
CA ASP A 61 5.87 2.08 5.56
C ASP A 61 5.00 2.99 6.44
N GLU A 62 4.69 4.21 6.00
CA GLU A 62 4.11 5.24 6.86
C GLU A 62 2.65 5.53 6.58
N THR A 63 2.09 4.95 5.51
CA THR A 63 0.72 5.24 5.12
C THR A 63 -0.26 4.14 5.55
N ARG A 64 -1.39 4.58 6.11
CA ARG A 64 -2.56 3.72 6.28
C ARG A 64 -3.10 3.34 4.92
N LYS A 65 -3.59 2.11 4.80
CA LYS A 65 -4.24 1.62 3.58
C LYS A 65 -5.70 1.36 3.89
N SER A 66 -6.58 1.82 3.01
CA SER A 66 -8.02 1.68 3.16
C SER A 66 -8.55 0.78 2.05
N TYR A 67 -9.46 -0.13 2.40
CA TYR A 67 -10.01 -1.13 1.49
C TYR A 67 -11.52 -1.22 1.65
N ARG A 68 -12.20 -1.51 0.54
CA ARG A 68 -13.53 -2.12 0.54
C ARG A 68 -13.38 -3.59 0.14
N ALA A 69 -13.82 -4.48 1.01
CA ALA A 69 -13.67 -5.92 0.88
C ALA A 69 -15.04 -6.58 0.83
N THR A 70 -15.27 -7.44 -0.16
CA THR A 70 -16.42 -8.36 -0.16
C THR A 70 -15.94 -9.72 0.31
N VAL A 71 -16.45 -10.17 1.46
CA VAL A 71 -16.17 -11.47 2.06
C VAL A 71 -17.32 -12.40 1.72
N ARG A 72 -17.02 -13.56 1.13
CA ARG A 72 -18.01 -14.60 0.84
C ARG A 72 -17.96 -15.68 1.90
N LEU A 73 -19.05 -15.81 2.65
CA LEU A 73 -19.21 -16.82 3.70
C LEU A 73 -19.61 -18.18 3.12
N GLY A 74 -19.31 -19.25 3.86
CA GLY A 74 -19.77 -20.61 3.55
C GLY A 74 -18.83 -21.43 2.70
N ALA A 75 -17.69 -20.88 2.28
CA ALA A 75 -16.66 -21.62 1.54
C ALA A 75 -15.26 -21.05 1.82
N THR A 76 -14.29 -21.92 2.09
CA THR A 76 -12.86 -21.57 2.09
C THR A 76 -12.24 -21.82 0.71
N THR A 77 -11.11 -21.19 0.41
CA THR A 77 -10.35 -21.45 -0.81
C THR A 77 -8.86 -21.61 -0.49
N THR A 78 -8.10 -22.22 -1.39
CA THR A 78 -6.65 -22.49 -1.18
C THR A 78 -5.78 -21.23 -1.09
N THR A 79 -6.26 -20.09 -1.62
CA THR A 79 -5.55 -18.81 -1.69
C THR A 79 -6.12 -17.75 -0.76
N ASP A 80 -7.17 -18.08 0.01
CA ASP A 80 -8.00 -17.18 0.82
C ASP A 80 -8.73 -16.09 0.00
N ASP A 81 -8.80 -16.24 -1.32
CA ASP A 81 -9.56 -15.41 -2.26
C ASP A 81 -10.29 -16.23 -3.32
N ALA A 82 -11.06 -15.57 -4.19
CA ALA A 82 -11.83 -16.21 -5.25
C ALA A 82 -11.00 -16.82 -6.39
N GLU A 83 -9.67 -16.60 -6.44
CA GLU A 83 -8.80 -17.19 -7.47
C GLU A 83 -8.37 -18.62 -7.09
N GLY A 84 -8.53 -19.03 -5.82
CA GLY A 84 -8.17 -20.35 -5.31
C GLY A 84 -9.22 -21.41 -5.56
N GLU A 85 -8.79 -22.67 -5.48
CA GLU A 85 -9.69 -23.82 -5.53
C GLU A 85 -10.59 -23.85 -4.28
N VAL A 86 -11.87 -24.14 -4.47
CA VAL A 86 -12.84 -24.25 -3.37
C VAL A 86 -12.48 -25.44 -2.50
N GLY A 87 -12.31 -25.18 -1.21
CA GLY A 87 -12.06 -26.18 -0.18
C GLY A 87 -13.34 -26.59 0.53
N VAL A 88 -13.38 -26.36 1.84
CA VAL A 88 -14.50 -26.77 2.68
C VAL A 88 -15.69 -25.84 2.46
N VAL A 89 -16.84 -26.43 2.15
CA VAL A 89 -18.13 -25.72 2.04
C VAL A 89 -18.99 -26.05 3.26
N ARG A 90 -19.61 -25.04 3.86
CA ARG A 90 -20.52 -25.19 5.00
C ARG A 90 -21.75 -24.29 4.83
N PRO A 91 -22.90 -24.67 5.40
CA PRO A 91 -24.05 -23.77 5.47
C PRO A 91 -23.68 -22.46 6.16
N VAL A 92 -24.10 -21.34 5.59
CA VAL A 92 -23.97 -20.03 6.23
C VAL A 92 -25.05 -19.92 7.30
N PRO A 93 -24.72 -19.62 8.56
CA PRO A 93 -25.72 -19.42 9.60
C PRO A 93 -26.63 -18.23 9.27
N ALA A 94 -27.83 -18.21 9.85
CA ALA A 94 -28.61 -16.98 9.87
C ALA A 94 -27.85 -15.95 10.71
N LEU A 95 -27.52 -14.81 10.11
CA LEU A 95 -26.72 -13.77 10.73
C LEU A 95 -27.48 -12.44 10.71
N ALA A 96 -27.56 -11.80 11.87
CA ALA A 96 -27.93 -10.40 12.01
C ALA A 96 -26.67 -9.53 12.01
N GLN A 97 -26.85 -8.21 11.84
CA GLN A 97 -25.73 -7.26 11.90
C GLN A 97 -24.99 -7.32 13.25
N ALA A 98 -25.70 -7.57 14.36
CA ALA A 98 -25.11 -7.68 15.69
C ALA A 98 -24.14 -8.86 15.79
N ASP A 99 -24.45 -10.00 15.15
CA ASP A 99 -23.58 -11.18 15.14
C ASP A 99 -22.26 -10.88 14.42
N LEU A 100 -22.33 -10.19 13.26
CA LEU A 100 -21.13 -9.75 12.55
C LEU A 100 -20.34 -8.72 13.34
N ALA A 101 -21.00 -7.73 13.97
CA ALA A 101 -20.31 -6.74 14.77
C ALA A 101 -19.54 -7.40 15.93
N GLN A 102 -20.15 -8.38 16.60
CA GLN A 102 -19.49 -9.15 17.66
C GLN A 102 -18.31 -9.98 17.12
N ALA A 103 -18.47 -10.62 15.95
CA ALA A 103 -17.40 -11.39 15.32
C ALA A 103 -16.25 -10.49 14.83
N LEU A 104 -16.52 -9.25 14.42
CA LEU A 104 -15.54 -8.30 13.93
C LEU A 104 -14.75 -7.60 15.05
N ALA A 105 -15.33 -7.46 16.24
CA ALA A 105 -14.72 -6.73 17.36
C ALA A 105 -13.27 -7.16 17.70
N PRO A 106 -12.91 -8.46 17.70
CA PRO A 106 -11.53 -8.89 17.99
C PRO A 106 -10.51 -8.53 16.90
N PHE A 107 -10.96 -8.17 15.69
CA PHE A 107 -10.07 -7.81 14.59
C PHE A 107 -9.61 -6.35 14.68
N GLN A 108 -10.30 -5.48 15.42
CA GLN A 108 -9.93 -4.07 15.53
C GLN A 108 -8.80 -3.85 16.55
N GLY A 109 -7.85 -2.98 16.20
CA GLY A 109 -6.68 -2.66 17.02
C GLY A 109 -5.44 -3.46 16.63
N HIS A 110 -4.59 -3.74 17.62
CA HIS A 110 -3.37 -4.53 17.43
C HIS A 110 -3.70 -6.02 17.51
N ILE A 111 -3.47 -6.75 16.43
CA ILE A 111 -3.79 -8.19 16.34
C ILE A 111 -2.59 -9.00 15.84
N GLN A 112 -2.61 -10.30 16.11
CA GLN A 112 -1.70 -11.27 15.52
C GLN A 112 -2.38 -11.91 14.31
N GLN A 113 -1.76 -11.83 13.14
CA GLN A 113 -2.31 -12.37 11.91
C GLN A 113 -1.36 -13.39 11.30
N VAL A 114 -1.88 -14.56 10.98
CA VAL A 114 -1.17 -15.55 10.16
C VAL A 114 -1.32 -15.13 8.68
N PRO A 115 -0.22 -14.80 7.98
CA PRO A 115 -0.29 -14.44 6.57
C PRO A 115 -0.72 -15.64 5.71
N PRO A 116 -1.31 -15.41 4.52
CA PRO A 116 -1.65 -16.50 3.61
C PRO A 116 -0.39 -17.13 3.03
N MET A 117 -0.46 -18.43 2.72
CA MET A 117 0.61 -19.16 1.99
C MET A 117 0.89 -18.51 0.63
N TYR A 118 -0.14 -18.04 -0.06
CA TYR A 118 0.01 -17.29 -1.32
C TYR A 118 0.37 -15.83 -1.05
N SER A 119 1.60 -15.58 -0.59
CA SER A 119 2.14 -14.23 -0.34
C SER A 119 3.61 -14.08 -0.80
N ALA A 120 4.07 -12.83 -0.88
CA ALA A 120 5.44 -12.49 -1.28
C ALA A 120 6.47 -12.61 -0.13
N LEU A 121 6.06 -13.08 1.05
CA LEU A 121 6.96 -13.31 2.17
C LEU A 121 7.93 -14.44 1.85
N HIS A 122 9.09 -14.42 2.51
CA HIS A 122 10.09 -15.47 2.39
C HIS A 122 10.07 -16.35 3.64
N HIS A 123 10.30 -17.65 3.44
CA HIS A 123 10.57 -18.64 4.46
C HIS A 123 11.81 -19.42 4.02
N GLU A 124 12.85 -19.43 4.87
CA GLU A 124 14.15 -20.09 4.58
C GLU A 124 14.75 -19.74 3.20
N GLY A 125 14.62 -18.47 2.80
CA GLY A 125 15.15 -17.96 1.53
C GLY A 125 14.28 -18.22 0.29
N GLN A 126 13.17 -18.95 0.42
CA GLN A 126 12.20 -19.18 -0.66
C GLN A 126 10.93 -18.36 -0.45
N ARG A 127 10.28 -17.94 -1.54
CA ARG A 127 9.00 -17.20 -1.45
C ARG A 127 7.86 -18.17 -1.13
N LEU A 128 6.98 -17.78 -0.21
CA LEU A 128 5.84 -18.60 0.19
C LEU A 128 4.92 -18.96 -0.99
N TYR A 129 4.72 -18.02 -1.92
CA TYR A 129 3.99 -18.29 -3.15
C TYR A 129 4.58 -19.42 -4.01
N ASP A 130 5.91 -19.51 -4.11
CA ASP A 130 6.57 -20.56 -4.90
C ASP A 130 6.39 -21.92 -4.21
N LEU A 131 6.48 -21.95 -2.87
CA LEU A 131 6.22 -23.13 -2.04
C LEU A 131 4.75 -23.59 -2.14
N ALA A 132 3.80 -22.66 -2.07
CA ALA A 132 2.37 -22.95 -2.17
C ALA A 132 2.02 -23.58 -3.53
N ARG A 133 2.62 -23.07 -4.62
CA ARG A 133 2.47 -23.66 -5.97
C ARG A 133 3.09 -25.04 -6.11
N ALA A 134 4.10 -25.35 -5.32
CA ALA A 134 4.68 -26.68 -5.23
C ALA A 134 3.85 -27.64 -4.34
N GLY A 135 2.69 -27.20 -3.84
CA GLY A 135 1.82 -27.98 -2.95
C GLY A 135 2.32 -28.07 -1.51
N VAL A 136 3.34 -27.31 -1.14
CA VAL A 136 3.88 -27.29 0.22
C VAL A 136 2.99 -26.41 1.09
N THR A 137 2.48 -26.97 2.19
CA THR A 137 1.76 -26.22 3.23
C THR A 137 2.66 -26.08 4.44
N LEU A 138 2.78 -24.85 4.96
CA LEU A 138 3.58 -24.54 6.14
C LEU A 138 2.71 -23.95 7.24
N ASP A 139 3.05 -24.26 8.49
CA ASP A 139 2.55 -23.52 9.63
C ASP A 139 3.35 -22.22 9.78
N LEU A 140 2.71 -21.09 9.48
CA LEU A 140 3.38 -19.79 9.45
C LEU A 140 3.20 -19.08 10.79
N PRO A 141 4.27 -18.52 11.38
CA PRO A 141 4.13 -17.76 12.61
C PRO A 141 3.27 -16.53 12.38
N ALA A 142 2.36 -16.27 13.31
CA ALA A 142 1.56 -15.04 13.31
C ALA A 142 2.46 -13.80 13.47
N ARG A 143 2.03 -12.69 12.87
CA ARG A 143 2.77 -11.43 12.88
C ARG A 143 1.88 -10.29 13.37
N PRO A 144 2.45 -9.29 14.07
CA PRO A 144 1.68 -8.15 14.52
C PRO A 144 1.25 -7.29 13.33
N VAL A 145 -0.04 -6.95 13.29
CA VAL A 145 -0.62 -5.97 12.38
C VAL A 145 -1.57 -5.05 13.14
N VAL A 146 -1.96 -3.93 12.54
CA VAL A 146 -2.88 -2.96 13.14
C VAL A 146 -4.05 -2.73 12.20
N ILE A 147 -5.26 -2.94 12.70
CA ILE A 147 -6.51 -2.54 12.04
C ILE A 147 -7.03 -1.32 12.79
N TYR A 148 -6.89 -0.15 12.17
CA TYR A 148 -7.36 1.10 12.78
C TYR A 148 -8.88 1.14 12.87
N GLN A 149 -9.55 0.61 11.83
CA GLN A 149 -11.00 0.64 11.70
C GLN A 149 -11.47 -0.52 10.81
N ILE A 150 -12.56 -1.16 11.21
CA ILE A 150 -13.24 -2.22 10.45
C ILE A 150 -14.75 -2.08 10.64
N ASP A 151 -15.45 -1.70 9.57
CA ASP A 151 -16.89 -1.42 9.62
C ASP A 151 -17.66 -2.34 8.69
N LEU A 152 -18.82 -2.80 9.17
CA LEU A 152 -19.81 -3.47 8.34
C LEU A 152 -20.52 -2.42 7.45
N VAL A 153 -20.34 -2.55 6.14
CA VAL A 153 -21.00 -1.68 5.15
C VAL A 153 -22.32 -2.31 4.68
N GLU A 154 -22.29 -3.61 4.39
CA GLU A 154 -23.46 -4.32 3.86
C GLU A 154 -23.44 -5.78 4.32
N LEU A 155 -24.62 -6.28 4.72
CA LEU A 155 -24.87 -7.68 5.01
C LEU A 155 -25.91 -8.22 4.02
N ARG A 156 -25.46 -8.98 3.02
CA ARG A 156 -26.32 -9.60 2.01
C ARG A 156 -25.84 -11.02 1.74
N LEU A 157 -26.24 -11.94 2.62
CA LEU A 157 -25.75 -13.31 2.61
C LEU A 157 -25.88 -13.98 1.22
N PRO A 158 -24.87 -14.76 0.79
CA PRO A 158 -23.68 -15.16 1.58
C PRO A 158 -22.56 -14.11 1.63
N ASP A 159 -22.75 -12.92 1.05
CA ASP A 159 -21.71 -11.89 0.96
C ASP A 159 -21.85 -10.81 2.05
N VAL A 160 -20.70 -10.38 2.56
CA VAL A 160 -20.58 -9.28 3.54
C VAL A 160 -19.59 -8.27 3.00
N VAL A 161 -19.93 -6.99 3.03
CA VAL A 161 -19.05 -5.91 2.59
C VAL A 161 -18.51 -5.17 3.81
N LEU A 162 -17.19 -5.04 3.86
CA LEU A 162 -16.45 -4.40 4.94
C LEU A 162 -15.62 -3.23 4.42
N ASP A 163 -15.56 -2.16 5.20
CA ASP A 163 -14.51 -1.15 5.09
C ASP A 163 -13.43 -1.42 6.10
N ILE A 164 -12.17 -1.44 5.64
CA ILE A 164 -11.03 -1.77 6.48
C ILE A 164 -9.93 -0.74 6.27
N THR A 165 -9.53 -0.06 7.34
CA THR A 165 -8.33 0.79 7.37
C THR A 165 -7.27 0.12 8.23
N CYS A 166 -6.12 -0.19 7.65
CA CYS A 166 -5.08 -0.96 8.31
C CYS A 166 -3.67 -0.44 8.05
N GLY A 167 -2.73 -0.89 8.88
CA GLY A 167 -1.30 -0.65 8.73
C GLY A 167 -0.65 -1.59 7.71
N LYS A 168 0.66 -1.41 7.54
CA LYS A 168 1.49 -2.25 6.67
C LYS A 168 1.46 -3.72 7.09
N GLY A 169 1.64 -4.61 6.12
CA GLY A 169 1.72 -6.06 6.36
C GLY A 169 0.38 -6.76 6.61
N THR A 170 -0.73 -6.03 6.68
CA THR A 170 -2.07 -6.62 6.84
C THR A 170 -2.55 -7.29 5.56
N TYR A 171 -2.97 -8.55 5.66
CA TYR A 171 -3.60 -9.31 4.60
C TYR A 171 -5.12 -9.32 4.80
N ILE A 172 -5.84 -8.68 3.87
CA ILE A 172 -7.32 -8.66 3.91
C ILE A 172 -7.91 -10.06 3.64
N ARG A 173 -7.19 -10.89 2.87
CA ARG A 173 -7.51 -12.30 2.66
C ARG A 173 -7.53 -13.10 3.97
N SER A 174 -6.53 -12.91 4.84
CA SER A 174 -6.53 -13.51 6.17
C SER A 174 -7.71 -13.04 7.02
N ILE A 175 -8.09 -11.75 6.95
CA ILE A 175 -9.28 -11.25 7.67
C ILE A 175 -10.55 -11.95 7.20
N ALA A 176 -10.73 -12.15 5.89
CA ALA A 176 -11.86 -12.90 5.36
C ALA A 176 -11.88 -14.34 5.90
N ARG A 177 -10.76 -15.07 5.77
CA ARG A 177 -10.60 -16.44 6.27
C ARG A 177 -10.92 -16.55 7.76
N ASP A 178 -10.29 -15.70 8.57
CA ASP A 178 -10.36 -15.74 10.02
C ASP A 178 -11.76 -15.35 10.53
N LEU A 179 -12.44 -14.40 9.86
CA LEU A 179 -13.85 -14.08 10.12
C LEU A 179 -14.76 -15.29 9.83
N GLY A 180 -14.56 -15.96 8.69
CA GLY A 180 -15.30 -17.17 8.36
C GLY A 180 -15.09 -18.30 9.38
N ALA A 181 -13.88 -18.44 9.90
CA ALA A 181 -13.56 -19.39 10.96
C ALA A 181 -14.28 -19.03 12.27
N ALA A 182 -14.27 -17.75 12.67
CA ALA A 182 -14.96 -17.27 13.87
C ALA A 182 -16.49 -17.49 13.80
N LEU A 183 -17.08 -17.36 12.61
CA LEU A 183 -18.49 -17.63 12.34
C LEU A 183 -18.81 -19.13 12.14
N GLY A 184 -17.79 -20.00 12.10
CA GLY A 184 -17.93 -21.45 11.95
C GLY A 184 -18.26 -21.95 10.54
N CYS A 185 -18.53 -21.06 9.58
CA CYS A 185 -18.93 -21.42 8.21
C CYS A 185 -17.78 -21.39 7.19
N GLY A 186 -16.61 -20.87 7.56
CA GLY A 186 -15.53 -20.59 6.61
C GLY A 186 -15.88 -19.41 5.69
N ALA A 187 -14.85 -18.83 5.06
CA ALA A 187 -15.00 -17.73 4.12
C ALA A 187 -13.73 -17.51 3.29
N HIS A 188 -13.86 -16.72 2.24
CA HIS A 188 -12.75 -16.20 1.43
C HIS A 188 -13.04 -14.77 0.96
N LEU A 189 -12.01 -14.08 0.50
CA LEU A 189 -12.15 -12.75 -0.08
C LEU A 189 -12.66 -12.85 -1.52
N ALA A 190 -13.91 -12.43 -1.76
CA ALA A 190 -14.52 -12.49 -3.08
C ALA A 190 -14.15 -11.30 -3.97
N ALA A 191 -14.01 -10.11 -3.39
CA ALA A 191 -13.58 -8.92 -4.11
C ALA A 191 -12.82 -7.97 -3.18
N LEU A 192 -11.85 -7.24 -3.75
CA LEU A 192 -11.06 -6.26 -3.02
C LEU A 192 -10.85 -5.00 -3.85
N ARG A 193 -11.14 -3.84 -3.26
CA ARG A 193 -10.79 -2.53 -3.81
C ARG A 193 -10.01 -1.73 -2.80
N ARG A 194 -8.76 -1.36 -3.11
CA ARG A 194 -7.99 -0.42 -2.28
C ARG A 194 -8.46 0.99 -2.57
N THR A 195 -9.16 1.59 -1.62
CA THR A 195 -9.77 2.92 -1.75
C THR A 195 -8.78 4.04 -1.44
N ALA A 196 -7.73 3.77 -0.64
CA ALA A 196 -6.68 4.73 -0.36
C ALA A 196 -5.34 4.09 0.04
N VAL A 197 -4.26 4.85 -0.18
CA VAL A 197 -2.91 4.65 0.38
C VAL A 197 -2.47 6.02 0.90
N GLY A 198 -2.60 6.28 2.20
CA GLY A 198 -2.35 7.59 2.78
C GLY A 198 -3.19 8.68 2.10
N THR A 199 -2.53 9.69 1.54
CA THR A 199 -3.19 10.79 0.82
C THR A 199 -3.58 10.45 -0.61
N PHE A 200 -3.17 9.29 -1.14
CA PHE A 200 -3.56 8.83 -2.47
C PHE A 200 -4.92 8.14 -2.38
N VAL A 201 -5.98 8.80 -2.82
CA VAL A 201 -7.36 8.29 -2.75
C VAL A 201 -7.89 7.92 -4.13
N VAL A 202 -8.78 6.92 -4.18
CA VAL A 202 -9.26 6.37 -5.45
C VAL A 202 -10.06 7.37 -6.29
N ALA A 203 -10.74 8.33 -5.64
CA ALA A 203 -11.47 9.39 -6.32
C ALA A 203 -10.58 10.33 -7.14
N GLN A 204 -9.27 10.35 -6.88
CA GLN A 204 -8.27 11.15 -7.58
C GLN A 204 -7.34 10.28 -8.44
N ALA A 205 -7.66 9.00 -8.61
CA ALA A 205 -6.82 8.07 -9.34
C ALA A 205 -7.18 8.09 -10.84
N ALA A 206 -6.15 8.14 -11.69
CA ALA A 206 -6.32 8.02 -13.14
C ALA A 206 -6.43 6.54 -13.52
N THR A 207 -7.30 6.22 -14.47
CA THR A 207 -7.38 4.87 -15.02
C THR A 207 -6.26 4.66 -16.03
N LEU A 208 -5.75 3.43 -16.13
CA LEU A 208 -4.68 3.12 -17.07
C LEU A 208 -5.12 3.32 -18.53
N GLU A 209 -6.36 2.94 -18.84
CA GLU A 209 -6.96 3.12 -20.17
C GLU A 209 -6.99 4.59 -20.60
N ALA A 210 -7.44 5.49 -19.72
CA ALA A 210 -7.52 6.91 -20.00
C ALA A 210 -6.12 7.51 -20.27
N LEU A 211 -5.10 7.10 -19.50
CA LEU A 211 -3.71 7.50 -19.73
C LEU A 211 -3.13 6.93 -21.03
N GLU A 212 -3.49 5.70 -21.41
CA GLU A 212 -3.10 5.10 -22.70
C GLU A 212 -3.69 5.86 -23.89
N GLN A 213 -4.89 6.42 -23.72
CA GLN A 213 -5.54 7.31 -24.69
C GLN A 213 -4.99 8.75 -24.65
N GLY A 214 -4.11 9.06 -23.68
CA GLY A 214 -3.51 10.38 -23.50
C GLY A 214 -4.46 11.43 -22.89
N GLN A 215 -5.54 11.00 -22.23
CA GLN A 215 -6.55 11.89 -21.65
C GLN A 215 -6.88 11.46 -20.21
N PRO A 216 -6.41 12.17 -19.16
CA PRO A 216 -5.55 13.35 -19.22
C PRO A 216 -4.12 13.01 -19.68
N ALA A 217 -3.36 14.03 -20.07
CA ALA A 217 -1.94 13.82 -20.34
C ALA A 217 -1.21 13.41 -19.05
N LEU A 218 -0.21 12.53 -19.17
CA LEU A 218 0.50 12.01 -17.99
C LEU A 218 1.08 13.12 -17.09
N ALA A 219 1.53 14.22 -17.69
CA ALA A 219 2.08 15.36 -16.96
C ALA A 219 1.04 16.09 -16.10
N GLU A 220 -0.24 16.05 -16.47
CA GLU A 220 -1.32 16.72 -15.74
C GLU A 220 -1.69 15.99 -14.45
N VAL A 221 -1.52 14.67 -14.42
CA VAL A 221 -1.81 13.82 -13.26
C VAL A 221 -0.56 13.41 -12.48
N LEU A 222 0.61 13.90 -12.89
CA LEU A 222 1.85 13.63 -12.19
C LEU A 222 1.94 14.49 -10.92
N LEU A 223 1.85 13.82 -9.78
CA LEU A 223 2.05 14.45 -8.48
C LEU A 223 3.55 14.71 -8.24
N PRO A 224 3.92 15.84 -7.63
CA PRO A 224 5.30 16.13 -7.26
C PRO A 224 5.91 15.01 -6.41
N ALA A 225 7.21 14.76 -6.55
CA ALA A 225 7.91 13.73 -5.76
C ALA A 225 7.74 13.95 -4.24
N GLU A 226 7.73 15.20 -3.80
CA GLU A 226 7.52 15.55 -2.39
C GLU A 226 6.16 15.16 -1.83
N HIS A 227 5.17 14.80 -2.68
CA HIS A 227 3.85 14.37 -2.22
C HIS A 227 3.94 13.16 -1.27
N ALA A 228 4.92 12.26 -1.47
CA ALA A 228 5.14 11.11 -0.61
C ALA A 228 5.55 11.46 0.83
N VAL A 229 6.09 12.66 1.06
CA VAL A 229 6.59 13.14 2.36
C VAL A 229 6.00 14.50 2.70
N ARG A 230 4.81 14.80 2.17
CA ARG A 230 4.18 16.12 2.29
C ARG A 230 3.83 16.50 3.72
N ASP A 231 3.59 15.50 4.57
CA ASP A 231 3.28 15.67 5.98
C ASP A 231 4.53 15.89 6.83
N TRP A 232 5.73 15.76 6.24
CA TRP A 232 6.97 16.07 6.92
C TRP A 232 7.19 17.59 6.96
N PRO A 233 7.72 18.12 8.08
CA PRO A 233 8.10 19.51 8.18
C PRO A 233 9.05 19.95 7.07
N ALA A 234 8.88 21.18 6.58
CA ALA A 234 9.72 21.75 5.52
C ALA A 234 10.79 22.68 6.10
N VAL A 235 11.99 22.62 5.52
CA VAL A 235 13.11 23.50 5.83
C VAL A 235 13.59 24.14 4.53
N ALA A 236 13.60 25.46 4.47
CA ALA A 236 14.23 26.19 3.37
C ALA A 236 15.73 26.33 3.63
N LEU A 237 16.55 25.98 2.64
CA LEU A 237 18.00 26.07 2.71
C LEU A 237 18.48 27.28 1.92
N ASP A 238 19.46 27.99 2.47
CA ASP A 238 20.24 28.95 1.70
C ASP A 238 21.20 28.23 0.72
N ALA A 239 21.91 29.02 -0.09
CA ALA A 239 22.81 28.48 -1.12
C ALA A 239 23.98 27.67 -0.54
N GLU A 240 24.51 28.05 0.61
CA GLU A 240 25.65 27.36 1.26
C GLU A 240 25.19 26.03 1.86
N GLN A 241 24.08 26.06 2.60
CA GLN A 241 23.44 24.88 3.18
C GLN A 241 23.03 23.88 2.10
N ALA A 242 22.45 24.37 0.98
CA ALA A 242 22.10 23.54 -0.15
C ALA A 242 23.34 22.87 -0.78
N ALA A 243 24.46 23.58 -0.89
CA ALA A 243 25.72 22.99 -1.37
C ALA A 243 26.24 21.90 -0.43
N PHE A 244 26.13 22.08 0.88
CA PHE A 244 26.50 21.06 1.87
C PHE A 244 25.62 19.82 1.76
N VAL A 245 24.31 20.00 1.69
CA VAL A 245 23.33 18.90 1.56
C VAL A 245 23.54 18.12 0.27
N ARG A 246 23.83 18.80 -0.85
CA ARG A 246 24.14 18.14 -2.14
C ARG A 246 25.34 17.18 -2.04
N ASN A 247 26.28 17.49 -1.16
CA ASN A 247 27.46 16.67 -0.88
C ASN A 247 27.28 15.73 0.33
N GLY A 248 26.04 15.56 0.82
CA GLY A 248 25.71 14.67 1.94
C GLY A 248 26.22 15.15 3.31
N ARG A 249 26.62 16.41 3.44
CA ARG A 249 27.12 16.95 4.71
C ARG A 249 25.93 17.25 5.64
N PRO A 250 26.01 16.87 6.93
CA PRO A 250 24.98 17.18 7.91
C PRO A 250 24.93 18.67 8.23
N LEU A 251 23.75 19.17 8.58
CA LEU A 251 23.50 20.56 8.95
C LEU A 251 23.17 20.70 10.43
N LEU A 252 23.54 21.85 11.00
CA LEU A 252 22.94 22.37 12.23
C LEU A 252 21.87 23.37 11.82
N LEU A 253 20.63 23.08 12.18
CA LEU A 253 19.47 23.92 11.88
C LEU A 253 18.76 24.22 13.20
N PRO A 254 19.21 25.27 13.93
CA PRO A 254 18.66 25.58 15.25
C PRO A 254 17.18 25.94 15.21
N ASP A 255 16.73 26.55 14.10
CA ASP A 255 15.34 26.94 13.87
C ASP A 255 14.53 25.88 13.10
N ALA A 256 15.04 24.64 13.02
CA ALA A 256 14.30 23.57 12.37
C ALA A 256 13.00 23.25 13.14
N PRO A 257 11.92 22.91 12.43
CA PRO A 257 10.68 22.47 13.04
C PRO A 257 10.90 21.21 13.90
N ALA A 258 10.08 21.08 14.95
CA ALA A 258 10.12 19.92 15.83
C ALA A 258 9.83 18.62 15.06
N GLY A 259 10.58 17.57 15.40
CA GLY A 259 10.45 16.25 14.80
C GLY A 259 11.80 15.63 14.49
N GLU A 260 11.78 14.39 13.99
CA GLU A 260 13.00 13.65 13.64
C GLU A 260 13.27 13.62 12.14
N ARG A 261 12.32 14.12 11.33
CA ARG A 261 12.37 14.09 9.86
C ARG A 261 11.94 15.42 9.29
N ALA A 262 12.53 15.79 8.16
CA ALA A 262 12.18 16.98 7.43
C ALA A 262 12.41 16.80 5.93
N ARG A 263 11.74 17.62 5.13
CA ARG A 263 12.05 17.83 3.71
C ARG A 263 12.80 19.15 3.57
N ALA A 264 13.94 19.11 2.90
CA ALA A 264 14.78 20.28 2.67
C ALA A 264 14.54 20.81 1.26
N HIS A 265 14.22 22.09 1.16
CA HIS A 265 14.02 22.79 -0.11
C HIS A 265 15.22 23.68 -0.41
N GLY A 266 15.71 23.62 -1.64
CA GLY A 266 16.79 24.49 -2.09
C GLY A 266 16.32 25.93 -2.31
N PRO A 267 17.24 26.85 -2.65
CA PRO A 267 16.91 28.25 -2.92
C PRO A 267 15.89 28.45 -4.05
N GLY A 268 15.76 27.49 -4.97
CA GLY A 268 14.77 27.51 -6.05
C GLY A 268 13.39 26.96 -5.64
N GLY A 269 13.22 26.57 -4.37
CA GLY A 269 12.01 25.94 -3.86
C GLY A 269 11.87 24.45 -4.21
N GLU A 270 12.87 23.86 -4.87
CA GLU A 270 12.86 22.44 -5.24
C GLU A 270 13.12 21.55 -4.01
N LEU A 271 12.48 20.38 -3.94
CA LEU A 271 12.82 19.37 -2.93
C LEU A 271 14.26 18.89 -3.14
N LEU A 272 15.20 19.36 -2.33
CA LEU A 272 16.61 19.03 -2.47
C LEU A 272 16.96 17.71 -1.79
N ALA A 273 16.43 17.49 -0.58
CA ALA A 273 16.70 16.28 0.17
C ALA A 273 15.62 15.93 1.19
N THR A 274 15.59 14.67 1.60
CA THR A 274 15.02 14.28 2.90
C THR A 274 16.09 14.33 3.98
N LEU A 275 15.73 14.80 5.17
CA LEU A 275 16.61 14.91 6.33
C LEU A 275 16.10 14.03 7.48
N GLN A 276 17.04 13.49 8.26
CA GLN A 276 16.76 12.81 9.53
C GLN A 276 17.63 13.43 10.62
N LEU A 277 17.04 13.74 11.78
CA LEU A 277 17.77 14.22 12.95
C LEU A 277 18.55 13.05 13.57
N GLN A 278 19.86 13.19 13.70
CA GLN A 278 20.77 12.23 14.31
C GLN A 278 21.82 12.99 15.11
N ASP A 279 21.96 12.68 16.40
CA ASP A 279 22.94 13.30 17.31
C ASP A 279 22.93 14.84 17.27
N GLY A 280 21.73 15.43 17.21
CA GLY A 280 21.51 16.89 17.16
C GLY A 280 21.83 17.54 15.82
N ARG A 281 22.11 16.76 14.76
CA ARG A 281 22.37 17.25 13.41
C ARG A 281 21.39 16.65 12.40
N TRP A 282 21.04 17.44 11.40
CA TRP A 282 20.17 17.00 10.31
C TRP A 282 20.99 16.35 9.20
N GLN A 283 20.86 15.03 9.07
CA GLN A 283 21.58 14.20 8.12
C GLN A 283 20.77 14.04 6.82
N PRO A 284 21.33 14.36 5.63
CA PRO A 284 20.68 14.11 4.35
C PRO A 284 20.56 12.62 4.00
N THR A 285 19.35 12.07 4.09
CA THR A 285 19.11 10.64 3.83
C THR A 285 18.90 10.34 2.35
N LYS A 286 18.26 11.24 1.60
CA LYS A 286 18.11 11.13 0.14
C LYS A 286 18.27 12.50 -0.49
N VAL A 287 19.28 12.68 -1.33
CA VAL A 287 19.56 13.92 -2.07
C VAL A 287 19.12 13.77 -3.53
N PHE A 288 18.36 14.72 -4.07
CA PHE A 288 17.78 14.66 -5.42
C PHE A 288 18.47 15.60 -6.41
N GLN A 289 18.48 15.21 -7.68
CA GLN A 289 19.05 15.99 -8.79
C GLN A 289 18.05 16.03 -9.95
N TRP A 290 16.99 16.85 -9.86
CA TRP A 290 15.85 16.76 -10.78
C TRP A 290 16.15 17.09 -12.25
N ASP A 291 17.27 17.78 -12.51
CA ASP A 291 17.71 18.17 -13.85
C ASP A 291 18.60 17.12 -14.55
N ALA A 292 18.89 16.00 -13.88
CA ALA A 292 19.78 14.93 -14.35
C ALA A 292 19.06 13.73 -15.00
#